data_AF-A0A7V3W2V8-F1
#
_entry.id   AF-A0A7V3W2V8-F1
#
_cell.length_a   1.000
_cell.length_b   1.000
_cell.length_c   1.000
_cell.angle_alpha   90.00
_cell.angle_beta   90.00
_cell.angle_gamma   90.00
#
_symmetry.space_group_name_H-M   'P 1'
#
loop_
_entity.id
_entity.type
_entity.pdbx_description
1 polymer ?
#
loop_
_entity_poly.entity_id
_entity_poly.type
_entity_poly.pdbx_seq_one_letter_code
_entity_poly.pdbx_strand_id
1 'polypeptide(L)'
;MKRSYYRIQELTSAAIHLALFFIIFFMAFLFRFEFSIPADYWKIFLQTLPVLLMVKLGVFYFFAVYKSSWRYPGIYDLVNIIKASFVSTLMLGLLFYLFFINDPVPFPRSVIILDLLLTIMIAGGARLFMRIVREEFTGIFSRSGPGRRVVIVGAGNAGETLIREIKKYTELNYQAVGFVDDNPGKINSHIHGVRVYGPISKLPDIVAQLGAEEILIATPSASGEQIRRIVNYCDETGKPFRTIPGLDRLIDGRVTVNKLREVQIEDLLRREPVRLDMKSIERFLTGRSVLVTGAGGSIGSEICRQVMRFGPRVLIMLDQAESALFEIERELIRYVEVPGRLVAKIGDVYDRGCLELIFSQYHPEVVFHCAAYKHVPLMEFNVREALRNNVLGT
;
A
#
# COMPACT_ATOMS: atom_id res chain seq x y z
N MET A 1 8.02 -26.32 26.14
CA MET A 1 7.19 -26.84 25.01
C MET A 1 7.58 -26.28 23.63
N LYS A 2 7.64 -24.95 23.40
CA LYS A 2 7.95 -24.36 22.07
C LYS A 2 9.31 -24.82 21.48
N ARG A 3 10.39 -24.87 22.26
CA ARG A 3 11.74 -25.34 21.78
C ARG A 3 11.77 -26.78 21.29
N SER A 4 10.95 -27.68 21.85
CA SER A 4 10.91 -29.09 21.42
C SER A 4 10.20 -29.24 20.07
N TYR A 5 9.14 -28.46 19.85
CA TYR A 5 8.38 -28.45 18.60
C TYR A 5 9.21 -27.99 17.39
N TYR A 6 10.02 -26.93 17.55
CA TYR A 6 10.92 -26.46 16.48
C TYR A 6 12.01 -27.49 16.14
N ARG A 7 12.55 -28.20 17.14
CA ARG A 7 13.60 -29.20 16.93
C ARG A 7 13.08 -30.44 16.18
N ILE A 8 11.85 -30.86 16.46
CA ILE A 8 11.19 -31.97 15.73
C ILE A 8 10.94 -31.57 14.27
N GLN A 9 10.51 -30.34 14.01
CA GLN A 9 10.33 -29.84 12.64
C GLN A 9 11.64 -29.75 11.85
N GLU A 10 12.73 -29.34 12.48
CA GLU A 10 14.06 -29.32 11.84
C GLU A 10 14.56 -30.73 11.50
N LEU A 11 14.38 -31.70 12.41
CA LEU A 11 14.76 -33.11 12.20
C LEU A 11 13.95 -33.76 11.06
N THR A 12 12.64 -33.54 11.03
CA THR A 12 11.78 -34.06 9.93
C THR A 12 12.13 -33.43 8.58
N SER A 13 12.39 -32.12 8.54
CA SER A 13 12.84 -31.43 7.33
C SER A 13 14.19 -31.98 6.84
N ALA A 14 15.16 -32.19 7.74
CA ALA A 14 16.45 -32.76 7.38
C ALA A 14 16.32 -34.18 6.79
N ALA A 15 15.47 -35.03 7.37
CA ALA A 15 15.21 -36.38 6.87
C ALA A 15 14.58 -36.38 5.46
N ILE A 16 13.64 -35.47 5.20
CA ILE A 16 13.02 -35.31 3.87
C ILE A 16 14.06 -34.90 2.83
N HIS A 17 14.93 -33.93 3.14
CA HIS A 17 15.96 -33.49 2.21
C HIS A 17 17.04 -34.55 2.01
N LEU A 18 17.39 -35.33 3.03
CA LEU A 18 18.30 -36.47 2.89
C LEU A 18 17.76 -37.48 1.88
N ALA A 19 16.48 -37.87 2.03
CA ALA A 19 15.81 -38.77 1.10
C ALA A 19 15.74 -38.15 -0.31
N LEU A 20 15.42 -36.86 -0.40
CA LEU A 20 15.34 -36.14 -1.67
C LEU A 20 16.69 -36.12 -2.40
N PHE A 21 17.78 -35.79 -1.70
CA PHE A 21 19.12 -35.77 -2.29
C PHE A 21 19.61 -37.16 -2.68
N PHE A 22 19.27 -38.19 -1.91
CA PHE A 22 19.52 -39.58 -2.30
C PHE A 22 18.80 -39.91 -3.62
N ILE A 23 17.51 -39.61 -3.72
CA ILE A 23 16.71 -39.87 -4.93
C ILE A 23 17.26 -39.11 -6.13
N ILE A 24 17.57 -37.82 -5.96
CA ILE A 24 18.14 -36.98 -7.02
C ILE A 24 19.47 -37.56 -7.53
N PHE A 25 20.36 -37.92 -6.61
CA PHE A 25 21.67 -38.45 -6.99
C PHE A 25 21.57 -39.81 -7.66
N PHE A 26 20.69 -40.68 -7.18
CA PHE A 26 20.39 -41.95 -7.82
C PHE A 26 19.80 -41.77 -9.23
N MET A 27 18.86 -40.84 -9.40
CA MET A 27 18.32 -40.47 -10.71
C MET A 27 19.39 -39.92 -11.65
N ALA A 28 20.34 -39.13 -11.15
CA ALA A 28 21.45 -38.61 -11.95
C ALA A 28 22.34 -39.73 -12.50
N PHE A 29 22.61 -40.77 -11.70
CA PHE A 29 23.32 -41.97 -12.17
C PHE A 29 22.49 -42.77 -13.17
N LEU A 30 21.20 -42.99 -12.91
CA LEU A 30 20.32 -43.67 -13.85
C LEU A 30 20.28 -42.97 -15.22
N PHE A 31 20.05 -41.66 -15.25
CA PHE A 31 20.01 -40.90 -16.50
C PHE A 31 21.36 -40.86 -17.21
N ARG A 32 22.47 -40.87 -16.45
CA ARG A 32 23.81 -40.91 -17.06
C ARG A 32 24.09 -42.23 -17.79
N PHE A 33 23.59 -43.34 -17.26
CA PHE A 33 23.86 -44.68 -17.78
C PHE A 33 22.63 -45.30 -18.46
N GLU A 34 21.70 -44.47 -18.95
CA GLU A 34 20.53 -44.93 -19.70
C GLU A 34 19.74 -46.04 -18.95
N PHE A 35 19.57 -45.85 -17.65
CA PHE A 35 18.91 -46.76 -16.69
C PHE A 35 19.64 -48.10 -16.44
N SER A 36 20.86 -48.28 -16.93
CA SER A 36 21.66 -49.49 -16.75
C SER A 36 23.05 -49.16 -16.19
N ILE A 37 23.15 -49.05 -14.86
CA ILE A 37 24.40 -48.66 -14.16
C ILE A 37 25.41 -49.82 -14.20
N PRO A 38 26.60 -49.66 -14.81
CA PRO A 38 27.63 -50.70 -14.78
C PRO A 38 28.16 -50.99 -13.37
N ALA A 39 28.61 -52.22 -13.12
CA ALA A 39 29.02 -52.68 -11.79
C ALA A 39 30.11 -51.80 -11.13
N ASP A 40 31.08 -51.32 -11.91
CA ASP A 40 32.16 -50.46 -11.40
C ASP A 40 31.64 -49.11 -10.86
N TYR A 41 30.58 -48.58 -11.48
CA TYR A 41 29.96 -47.31 -11.07
C TYR A 41 29.06 -47.45 -9.86
N TRP A 42 28.59 -48.65 -9.52
CA TRP A 42 27.89 -48.89 -8.26
C TRP A 42 28.78 -48.64 -7.05
N LYS A 43 30.03 -49.10 -7.12
CA LYS A 43 31.03 -48.85 -6.06
C LYS A 43 31.31 -47.36 -5.92
N ILE A 44 31.46 -46.64 -7.04
CA ILE A 44 31.66 -45.19 -7.06
C ILE A 44 30.46 -44.47 -6.45
N PHE A 45 29.23 -44.85 -6.80
CA PHE A 45 28.02 -44.30 -6.20
C PHE A 45 28.00 -44.48 -4.67
N LEU A 46 28.24 -45.70 -4.18
CA LEU A 46 28.25 -46.01 -2.74
C LEU A 46 29.33 -45.23 -1.98
N GLN A 47 30.50 -45.04 -2.57
CA GLN A 47 31.60 -44.27 -1.97
C GLN A 47 31.34 -42.76 -1.95
N THR A 48 30.71 -42.23 -2.99
CA THR A 48 30.47 -40.78 -3.14
C THR A 48 29.20 -40.30 -2.45
N LEU A 49 28.22 -41.18 -2.26
CA LEU A 49 26.94 -40.85 -1.65
C LEU A 49 27.06 -40.22 -0.24
N PRO A 50 27.84 -40.76 0.72
CA PRO A 50 27.98 -40.15 2.05
C PRO A 50 28.57 -38.74 1.99
N VAL A 51 29.57 -38.54 1.14
CA VAL A 51 30.22 -37.23 0.93
C VAL A 51 29.22 -36.24 0.34
N LEU A 52 28.45 -36.66 -0.66
CA LEU A 52 27.39 -35.85 -1.27
C LEU A 52 26.35 -35.41 -0.25
N LEU A 53 25.84 -36.34 0.54
CA LEU A 53 24.82 -36.05 1.55
C LEU A 53 25.36 -35.09 2.61
N MET A 54 26.59 -35.29 3.11
CA MET A 54 27.21 -34.38 4.08
C MET A 54 27.36 -32.96 3.53
N VAL A 55 27.91 -32.80 2.31
CA VAL A 55 28.14 -31.49 1.70
C VAL A 55 26.80 -30.80 1.41
N LYS A 56 25.84 -31.48 0.79
CA LYS A 56 24.53 -30.87 0.48
C LYS A 56 23.77 -30.49 1.75
N LEU A 57 23.75 -31.35 2.77
CA LEU A 57 23.13 -31.02 4.04
C LEU A 57 23.77 -29.77 4.67
N GLY A 58 25.10 -29.73 4.76
CA GLY A 58 25.84 -28.60 5.32
C GLY A 58 25.61 -27.29 4.57
N VAL A 59 25.72 -27.32 3.23
CA VAL A 59 25.53 -26.13 2.39
C VAL A 59 24.09 -25.63 2.47
N PHE A 60 23.10 -26.48 2.28
CA PHE A 60 21.69 -26.06 2.37
C PHE A 60 21.33 -25.55 3.78
N TYR A 61 22.09 -25.98 4.81
CA TYR A 61 21.87 -25.58 6.20
C TYR A 61 22.42 -24.18 6.41
N PHE A 62 23.60 -23.91 5.87
CA PHE A 62 24.21 -22.59 5.85
C PHE A 62 23.34 -21.56 5.10
N PHE A 63 22.79 -21.93 3.94
CA PHE A 63 21.87 -21.08 3.16
C PHE A 63 20.45 -21.00 3.77
N ALA A 64 20.26 -21.53 4.98
CA ALA A 64 19.00 -21.50 5.74
C ALA A 64 17.79 -22.08 4.98
N VAL A 65 18.03 -22.96 4.00
CA VAL A 65 16.98 -23.57 3.18
C VAL A 65 16.02 -24.38 4.06
N TYR A 66 16.52 -25.00 5.13
CA TYR A 66 15.73 -25.79 6.09
C TYR A 66 14.92 -24.96 7.09
N LYS A 67 15.38 -23.73 7.39
CA LYS A 67 14.71 -22.81 8.33
C LYS A 67 13.59 -22.05 7.65
N SER A 68 13.58 -22.04 6.32
CA SER A 68 12.45 -21.51 5.56
C SER A 68 11.20 -22.30 5.93
N SER A 69 10.22 -21.57 6.48
CA SER A 69 8.95 -22.17 6.83
C SER A 69 8.28 -22.65 5.56
N TRP A 70 8.05 -23.97 5.43
CA TRP A 70 7.17 -24.58 4.43
C TRP A 70 5.77 -23.93 4.40
N ARG A 71 5.48 -23.07 5.37
CA ARG A 71 4.25 -22.30 5.49
C ARG A 71 4.19 -21.06 4.60
N TYR A 72 5.33 -20.45 4.24
CA TYR A 72 5.41 -19.23 3.41
C TYR A 72 6.65 -19.25 2.50
N PRO A 73 6.65 -20.02 1.39
CA PRO A 73 7.76 -20.05 0.45
C PRO A 73 7.85 -18.71 -0.28
N GLY A 74 8.90 -17.94 -0.02
CA GLY A 74 9.17 -16.66 -0.67
C GLY A 74 10.03 -16.80 -1.94
N ILE A 75 10.13 -15.75 -2.75
CA ILE A 75 11.07 -15.70 -3.89
C ILE A 75 12.52 -15.89 -3.40
N TYR A 76 12.84 -15.38 -2.20
CA TYR A 76 14.14 -15.56 -1.56
C TYR A 76 14.50 -17.03 -1.32
N ASP A 77 13.51 -17.90 -1.12
CA ASP A 77 13.74 -19.33 -0.91
C ASP A 77 14.20 -20.04 -2.17
N LEU A 78 13.65 -19.65 -3.33
CA LEU A 78 14.08 -20.17 -4.63
C LEU A 78 15.50 -19.71 -4.94
N VAL A 79 15.80 -18.43 -4.67
CA VAL A 79 17.16 -17.87 -4.82
C VAL A 79 18.16 -18.61 -3.93
N ASN A 80 17.78 -18.92 -2.68
CA ASN A 80 18.66 -19.67 -1.76
C ASN A 80 18.87 -21.12 -2.21
N ILE A 81 17.85 -21.80 -2.77
CA ILE A 81 18.02 -23.13 -3.38
C ILE A 81 19.01 -23.07 -4.53
N ILE A 82 18.86 -22.09 -5.43
CA ILE A 82 19.74 -21.94 -6.59
C ILE A 82 21.19 -21.72 -6.10
N LYS A 83 21.41 -20.75 -5.20
CA LYS A 83 22.74 -20.48 -4.62
C LYS A 83 23.34 -21.71 -3.93
N ALA A 84 22.57 -22.37 -3.08
CA ALA A 84 23.02 -23.57 -2.37
C ALA A 84 23.34 -24.73 -3.33
N SER A 85 22.58 -24.87 -4.42
CA SER A 85 22.82 -25.89 -5.45
C SER A 85 24.12 -25.62 -6.21
N PHE A 86 24.38 -24.37 -6.62
CA PHE A 86 25.65 -24.01 -7.26
C PHE A 86 26.86 -24.22 -6.34
N VAL A 87 26.77 -23.77 -5.07
CA VAL A 87 27.86 -23.91 -4.10
C VAL A 87 28.14 -25.38 -3.80
N SER A 88 27.10 -26.18 -3.53
CA SER A 88 27.29 -27.62 -3.27
C SER A 88 27.83 -28.37 -4.49
N THR A 89 27.39 -28.01 -5.71
CA THR A 89 27.92 -28.58 -6.96
C THR A 89 29.39 -28.25 -7.14
N LEU A 90 29.81 -27.01 -6.89
CA LEU A 90 31.21 -26.60 -6.99
C LEU A 90 32.09 -27.35 -5.98
N MET A 91 31.64 -27.45 -4.73
CA MET A 91 32.35 -28.19 -3.69
C MET A 91 32.46 -29.68 -4.03
N LEU A 92 31.38 -30.32 -4.48
CA LEU A 92 31.38 -31.73 -4.86
C LEU A 92 32.21 -31.99 -6.11
N GLY A 93 32.12 -31.12 -7.11
CA GLY A 93 32.95 -31.21 -8.31
C GLY A 93 34.45 -31.16 -7.98
N LEU A 94 34.86 -30.25 -7.08
CA LEU A 94 36.24 -30.19 -6.60
C LEU A 94 36.64 -31.43 -5.80
N LEU A 95 35.82 -31.86 -4.84
CA LEU A 95 36.12 -33.02 -3.99
C LEU A 95 36.21 -34.31 -4.81
N PHE A 96 35.27 -34.56 -5.73
CA PHE A 96 35.31 -35.74 -6.58
C PHE A 96 36.42 -35.68 -7.61
N TYR A 97 36.74 -34.49 -8.13
CA TYR A 97 37.92 -34.33 -8.98
C TYR A 97 39.20 -34.72 -8.23
N LEU A 98 39.41 -34.23 -7.01
CA LEU A 98 40.60 -34.55 -6.21
C LEU A 98 40.64 -36.02 -5.78
N PHE A 99 39.50 -36.61 -5.45
CA PHE A 99 39.44 -38.00 -4.99
C PHE A 99 39.72 -39.01 -6.12
N PHE A 100 39.21 -38.75 -7.33
CA PHE A 100 39.29 -39.67 -8.47
C PHE A 100 40.36 -39.30 -9.51
N ILE A 101 41.22 -38.30 -9.25
CA ILE A 101 42.22 -37.84 -10.23
C ILE A 101 43.20 -38.94 -10.66
N ASN A 102 43.51 -39.88 -9.75
CA ASN A 102 44.44 -40.98 -9.97
C ASN A 102 43.75 -42.34 -10.15
N ASP A 103 42.42 -42.38 -10.16
CA ASP A 103 41.67 -43.63 -10.29
C ASP A 103 41.52 -44.06 -11.75
N PRO A 104 41.60 -45.38 -12.06
CA PRO A 104 41.43 -45.90 -13.42
C PRO A 104 40.04 -45.64 -14.00
N VAL A 105 39.02 -45.55 -13.13
CA VAL A 105 37.63 -45.26 -13.50
C VAL A 105 37.26 -43.89 -12.94
N PRO A 106 37.29 -42.82 -13.74
CA PRO A 106 37.02 -41.48 -13.26
C PRO A 106 35.53 -41.29 -12.95
N PHE A 107 35.25 -40.40 -12.00
CA PHE A 107 33.87 -40.01 -11.70
C PHE A 107 33.20 -39.37 -12.95
N PRO A 108 31.99 -39.79 -13.35
CA PRO A 108 31.31 -39.23 -14.51
C PRO A 108 30.90 -37.76 -14.27
N ARG A 109 31.61 -36.80 -14.87
CA ARG A 109 31.40 -35.35 -14.69
C ARG A 109 29.96 -34.88 -14.98
N SER A 110 29.31 -35.54 -15.93
CA SER A 110 27.91 -35.33 -16.28
C SER A 110 26.93 -35.63 -15.14
N VAL A 111 27.25 -36.54 -14.21
CA VAL A 111 26.40 -36.81 -13.03
C VAL A 111 26.31 -35.58 -12.13
N ILE A 112 27.41 -34.82 -11.97
CA ILE A 112 27.41 -33.58 -11.18
C ILE A 112 26.47 -32.53 -11.82
N ILE A 113 26.49 -32.42 -13.15
CA ILE A 113 25.62 -31.49 -13.89
C ILE A 113 24.16 -31.94 -13.81
N LEU A 114 23.88 -33.23 -13.99
CA LEU A 114 22.54 -33.79 -13.87
C LEU A 114 21.99 -33.62 -12.45
N ASP A 115 22.82 -33.86 -11.43
CA ASP A 115 22.47 -33.66 -10.02
C ASP A 115 22.14 -32.18 -9.72
N LEU A 116 22.89 -31.22 -10.26
CA LEU A 116 22.58 -29.79 -10.16
C LEU A 116 21.21 -29.46 -10.76
N LEU A 117 20.97 -29.88 -12.01
CA LEU A 117 19.72 -29.61 -12.73
C LEU A 117 18.53 -30.24 -12.02
N LEU A 118 18.65 -31.52 -11.63
CA LEU A 118 17.60 -32.24 -10.90
C LEU A 118 17.35 -31.63 -9.51
N THR A 119 18.38 -31.16 -8.82
CA THR A 119 18.20 -30.46 -7.54
C THR A 119 17.39 -29.19 -7.70
N ILE A 120 17.71 -28.36 -8.70
CA ILE A 120 16.95 -27.12 -8.96
C ILE A 120 15.53 -27.44 -9.40
N MET A 121 15.34 -28.40 -10.32
CA MET A 121 14.00 -28.76 -10.82
C MET A 121 13.13 -29.40 -9.75
N ILE A 122 13.63 -30.39 -9.02
CA ILE A 122 12.81 -31.14 -8.06
C ILE A 122 12.63 -30.34 -6.78
N ALA A 123 13.70 -29.81 -6.18
CA ALA A 123 13.57 -29.05 -4.92
C ALA A 123 12.93 -27.67 -5.16
N GLY A 124 13.33 -26.97 -6.23
CA GLY A 124 12.73 -25.69 -6.60
C GLY A 124 11.29 -25.85 -7.11
N GLY A 125 11.05 -26.85 -7.96
CA GLY A 125 9.72 -27.18 -8.48
C GLY A 125 8.76 -27.64 -7.39
N ALA A 126 9.19 -28.48 -6.43
CA ALA A 126 8.35 -28.84 -5.28
C ALA A 126 7.93 -27.62 -4.48
N ARG A 127 8.85 -26.65 -4.25
CA ARG A 127 8.50 -25.38 -3.57
C ARG A 127 7.54 -24.52 -4.38
N LEU A 128 7.77 -24.39 -5.68
CA LEU A 128 6.88 -23.62 -6.55
C LEU A 128 5.50 -24.27 -6.62
N PHE A 129 5.44 -25.60 -6.74
CA PHE A 129 4.20 -26.37 -6.74
C PHE A 129 3.44 -26.20 -5.42
N MET A 130 4.11 -26.35 -4.27
CA MET A 130 3.46 -26.10 -2.98
C MET A 130 3.02 -24.64 -2.82
N ARG A 131 3.76 -23.69 -3.39
CA ARG A 131 3.35 -22.28 -3.42
C ARG A 131 2.07 -22.11 -4.25
N ILE A 132 2.02 -22.64 -5.47
CA ILE A 132 0.86 -22.54 -6.37
C ILE A 132 -0.35 -23.25 -5.77
N VAL A 133 -0.20 -24.52 -5.35
CA VAL A 133 -1.27 -25.29 -4.71
C VAL A 133 -1.78 -24.56 -3.48
N ARG A 134 -0.89 -24.00 -2.65
CA ARG A 134 -1.31 -23.25 -1.47
C ARG A 134 -1.95 -21.92 -1.84
N GLU A 135 -1.41 -21.13 -2.75
CA GLU A 135 -2.01 -19.85 -3.18
C GLU A 135 -3.43 -20.08 -3.75
N GLU A 136 -3.62 -21.13 -4.55
CA GLU A 136 -4.93 -21.52 -5.10
C GLU A 136 -5.87 -22.12 -4.03
N PHE A 137 -5.39 -23.01 -3.15
CA PHE A 137 -6.23 -23.65 -2.13
C PHE A 137 -6.42 -22.84 -0.85
N THR A 138 -5.53 -21.91 -0.47
CA THR A 138 -5.71 -21.03 0.72
C THR A 138 -6.56 -19.80 0.44
N GLY A 139 -6.87 -19.50 -0.82
CA GLY A 139 -8.04 -18.69 -1.16
C GLY A 139 -9.35 -19.34 -0.69
N ILE A 140 -9.38 -20.67 -0.59
CA ILE A 140 -10.56 -21.47 -0.17
C ILE A 140 -10.45 -21.91 1.31
N PHE A 141 -9.23 -22.17 1.81
CA PHE A 141 -8.94 -22.71 3.14
C PHE A 141 -8.03 -21.80 3.98
N SER A 142 -8.21 -20.48 3.91
CA SER A 142 -7.74 -19.62 4.99
C SER A 142 -8.48 -20.04 6.27
N ARG A 143 -7.67 -20.59 7.19
CA ARG A 143 -8.05 -21.21 8.45
C ARG A 143 -9.29 -20.56 9.08
N SER A 144 -10.26 -21.41 9.36
CA SER A 144 -11.35 -21.25 10.32
C SER A 144 -10.79 -20.84 11.69
N GLY A 145 -10.45 -19.57 11.84
CA GLY A 145 -10.49 -18.91 13.13
C GLY A 145 -11.95 -18.56 13.45
N PRO A 146 -12.30 -18.29 14.71
CA PRO A 146 -13.65 -17.87 15.11
C PRO A 146 -14.03 -16.45 14.59
N GLY A 147 -13.31 -15.94 13.60
CA GLY A 147 -13.42 -14.58 13.11
C GLY A 147 -14.52 -14.43 12.06
N ARG A 148 -15.25 -13.32 12.15
CA ARG A 148 -16.26 -12.93 11.18
C ARG A 148 -15.64 -12.78 9.79
N ARG A 149 -16.13 -13.53 8.82
CA ARG A 149 -15.61 -13.50 7.44
C ARG A 149 -15.98 -12.19 6.76
N VAL A 150 -14.99 -11.44 6.28
CA VAL A 150 -15.21 -10.12 5.68
C VAL A 150 -14.65 -10.00 4.27
N VAL A 151 -15.39 -9.33 3.40
CA VAL A 151 -14.92 -8.88 2.08
C VAL A 151 -14.58 -7.39 2.16
N ILE A 152 -13.43 -7.00 1.64
CA ILE A 152 -12.99 -5.60 1.65
C ILE A 152 -13.21 -4.98 0.26
N VAL A 153 -14.01 -3.92 0.19
CA VAL A 153 -14.22 -3.12 -1.02
C VAL A 153 -13.15 -2.04 -1.10
N GLY A 154 -12.37 -2.03 -2.18
CA GLY A 154 -11.25 -1.12 -2.39
C GLY A 154 -9.90 -1.77 -2.04
N ALA A 155 -9.17 -2.17 -3.08
CA ALA A 155 -7.82 -2.72 -3.01
C ALA A 155 -6.74 -1.61 -3.11
N GLY A 156 -7.04 -0.41 -2.62
CA GLY A 156 -6.13 0.74 -2.56
C GLY A 156 -5.29 0.75 -1.28
N ASN A 157 -4.60 1.87 -1.04
CA ASN A 157 -3.77 2.05 0.17
C ASN A 157 -4.57 1.85 1.47
N ALA A 158 -5.82 2.32 1.50
CA ALA A 158 -6.70 2.17 2.66
C ALA A 158 -7.07 0.70 2.91
N GLY A 159 -7.43 -0.05 1.87
CA GLY A 159 -7.71 -1.48 1.97
C GLY A 159 -6.49 -2.30 2.36
N GLU A 160 -5.32 -1.97 1.82
CA GLU A 160 -4.03 -2.57 2.18
C GLU A 160 -3.67 -2.31 3.65
N THR A 161 -3.88 -1.09 4.12
CA THR A 161 -3.67 -0.74 5.54
C THR A 161 -4.64 -1.50 6.44
N LEU A 162 -5.91 -1.59 6.04
CA LEU A 162 -6.95 -2.29 6.79
C LEU A 162 -6.64 -3.79 6.96
N ILE A 163 -6.24 -4.49 5.90
CA ILE A 163 -5.87 -5.92 6.01
C ILE A 163 -4.63 -6.11 6.87
N ARG A 164 -3.67 -5.18 6.80
CA ARG A 164 -2.46 -5.24 7.63
C ARG A 164 -2.81 -5.13 9.11
N GLU A 165 -3.75 -4.26 9.47
CA GLU A 165 -4.23 -4.16 10.84
C GLU A 165 -5.02 -5.37 11.30
N ILE A 166 -5.96 -5.87 10.49
CA ILE A 166 -6.72 -7.10 10.79
C ILE A 166 -5.77 -8.27 11.07
N LYS A 167 -4.70 -8.40 10.29
CA LYS A 167 -3.68 -9.43 10.51
C LYS A 167 -2.81 -9.19 11.74
N LYS A 168 -2.52 -7.93 12.06
CA LYS A 168 -1.68 -7.55 13.20
C LYS A 168 -2.41 -7.76 14.53
N TYR A 169 -3.70 -7.44 14.60
CA TYR A 169 -4.50 -7.49 15.82
C TYR A 169 -5.55 -8.60 15.72
N THR A 170 -5.15 -9.82 16.07
CA THR A 170 -6.01 -11.03 16.00
C THR A 170 -7.24 -10.95 16.93
N GLU A 171 -7.21 -10.06 17.91
CA GLU A 171 -8.28 -9.79 18.88
C GLU A 171 -9.52 -9.15 18.24
N LEU A 172 -9.38 -8.57 17.04
CA LEU A 172 -10.46 -7.94 16.28
C LEU A 172 -11.44 -8.95 15.68
N ASN A 173 -11.13 -10.25 15.75
CA ASN A 173 -11.97 -11.35 15.30
C ASN A 173 -12.54 -11.17 13.87
N TYR A 174 -11.75 -10.59 12.97
CA TYR A 174 -12.07 -10.50 11.53
C TYR A 174 -11.22 -11.47 10.73
N GLN A 175 -11.82 -12.07 9.72
CA GLN A 175 -11.15 -12.89 8.73
C GLN A 175 -11.41 -12.35 7.33
N ALA A 176 -10.46 -11.62 6.75
CA ALA A 176 -10.60 -11.14 5.38
C ALA A 176 -10.50 -12.30 4.38
N VAL A 177 -11.58 -12.54 3.63
CA VAL A 177 -11.69 -13.65 2.66
C VAL A 177 -11.50 -13.19 1.22
N GLY A 178 -11.63 -11.89 0.93
CA GLY A 178 -11.46 -11.36 -0.42
C GLY A 178 -11.44 -9.84 -0.49
N PHE A 179 -10.88 -9.33 -1.58
CA PHE A 179 -10.97 -7.95 -2.01
C PHE A 179 -11.82 -7.82 -3.28
N VAL A 180 -12.44 -6.65 -3.45
CA VAL A 180 -13.14 -6.25 -4.68
C VAL A 180 -12.71 -4.83 -5.05
N ASP A 181 -12.32 -4.58 -6.29
CA ASP A 181 -11.83 -3.28 -6.78
C ASP A 181 -12.08 -3.17 -8.29
N ASP A 182 -12.53 -2.00 -8.76
CA ASP A 182 -12.83 -1.80 -10.19
C ASP A 182 -11.58 -1.65 -11.06
N ASN A 183 -10.40 -1.44 -10.48
CA ASN A 183 -9.16 -1.31 -11.24
C ASN A 183 -8.79 -2.65 -11.89
N PRO A 184 -8.82 -2.74 -13.24
CA PRO A 184 -8.53 -4.00 -13.95
C PRO A 184 -7.14 -4.54 -13.66
N GLY A 185 -6.15 -3.66 -13.42
CA GLY A 185 -4.78 -4.05 -13.11
C GLY A 185 -4.61 -4.69 -11.73
N LYS A 186 -5.61 -4.60 -10.84
CA LYS A 186 -5.61 -5.23 -9.52
C LYS A 186 -6.42 -6.52 -9.48
N ILE A 187 -7.31 -6.76 -10.43
CA ILE A 187 -8.11 -7.98 -10.47
C ILE A 187 -7.17 -9.19 -10.61
N ASN A 188 -7.45 -10.26 -9.87
CA ASN A 188 -6.60 -11.45 -9.71
C ASN A 188 -5.22 -11.22 -9.04
N SER A 189 -4.92 -9.99 -8.58
CA SER A 189 -3.76 -9.75 -7.72
C SER A 189 -4.04 -10.21 -6.28
N HIS A 190 -2.97 -10.29 -5.49
CA HIS A 190 -3.03 -10.65 -4.08
C HIS A 190 -2.46 -9.52 -3.23
N ILE A 191 -3.20 -9.11 -2.20
CA ILE A 191 -2.78 -8.10 -1.23
C ILE A 191 -2.68 -8.79 0.11
N HIS A 192 -1.45 -8.87 0.66
CA HIS A 192 -1.17 -9.63 1.88
C HIS A 192 -1.69 -11.07 1.83
N GLY A 193 -1.70 -11.72 0.67
CA GLY A 193 -2.22 -13.09 0.52
C GLY A 193 -3.74 -13.21 0.51
N VAL A 194 -4.48 -12.11 0.37
CA VAL A 194 -5.92 -12.10 0.09
C VAL A 194 -6.12 -11.68 -1.37
N ARG A 195 -6.90 -12.45 -2.13
CA ARG A 195 -7.13 -12.25 -3.56
C ARG A 195 -8.11 -11.10 -3.83
N VAL A 196 -7.88 -10.35 -4.91
CA VAL A 196 -8.85 -9.42 -5.50
C VAL A 196 -9.68 -10.18 -6.55
N TYR A 197 -10.96 -10.42 -6.29
CA TYR A 197 -11.79 -11.32 -7.08
C TYR A 197 -12.36 -10.70 -8.35
N GLY A 198 -12.58 -9.38 -8.36
CA GLY A 198 -13.22 -8.73 -9.50
C GLY A 198 -13.67 -7.30 -9.22
N PRO A 199 -14.44 -6.73 -10.16
CA PRO A 199 -15.03 -5.40 -10.03
C PRO A 199 -16.15 -5.38 -8.98
N ILE A 200 -16.49 -4.19 -8.51
CA ILE A 200 -17.50 -3.98 -7.46
C ILE A 200 -18.89 -4.47 -7.88
N SER A 201 -19.19 -4.47 -9.18
CA SER A 201 -20.44 -5.00 -9.71
C SER A 201 -20.67 -6.49 -9.47
N LYS A 202 -19.62 -7.27 -9.19
CA LYS A 202 -19.72 -8.70 -8.86
C LYS A 202 -19.73 -8.97 -7.35
N LEU A 203 -19.82 -7.93 -6.54
CA LEU A 203 -19.78 -8.04 -5.08
C LEU A 203 -20.83 -9.03 -4.52
N PRO A 204 -22.10 -9.05 -4.97
CA PRO A 204 -23.08 -10.03 -4.47
C PRO A 204 -22.67 -11.48 -4.71
N ASP A 205 -22.24 -11.81 -5.94
CA ASP A 205 -21.77 -13.15 -6.31
C ASP A 205 -20.55 -13.57 -5.47
N ILE A 206 -19.60 -12.65 -5.31
CA ILE A 206 -18.35 -12.88 -4.56
C ILE A 206 -18.65 -13.10 -3.07
N VAL A 207 -19.54 -12.30 -2.48
CA VAL A 207 -19.95 -12.43 -1.06
C VAL A 207 -20.62 -13.79 -0.81
N ALA A 208 -21.48 -14.23 -1.73
CA ALA A 208 -22.13 -15.54 -1.65
C ALA A 208 -21.11 -16.69 -1.80
N GLN A 209 -20.24 -16.62 -2.81
CA GLN A 209 -19.22 -17.64 -3.09
C GLN A 209 -18.24 -17.82 -1.93
N LEU A 210 -17.84 -16.72 -1.28
CA LEU A 210 -16.86 -16.73 -0.18
C LEU A 210 -17.51 -16.92 1.20
N GLY A 211 -18.84 -16.95 1.27
CA GLY A 211 -19.58 -17.05 2.54
C GLY A 211 -19.31 -15.88 3.48
N ALA A 212 -19.08 -14.67 2.95
CA ALA A 212 -18.77 -13.51 3.78
C ALA A 212 -19.98 -13.08 4.63
N GLU A 213 -19.70 -12.67 5.85
CA GLU A 213 -20.69 -12.28 6.87
C GLU A 213 -20.81 -10.77 7.05
N GLU A 214 -19.83 -10.00 6.58
CA GLU A 214 -19.81 -8.54 6.61
C GLU A 214 -18.93 -7.97 5.50
N ILE A 215 -19.22 -6.74 5.06
CA ILE A 215 -18.47 -6.05 4.00
C ILE A 215 -17.81 -4.80 4.59
N LEU A 216 -16.52 -4.60 4.33
CA LEU A 216 -15.75 -3.46 4.79
C LEU A 216 -15.39 -2.54 3.61
N ILE A 217 -15.91 -1.32 3.60
CA ILE A 217 -15.68 -0.34 2.55
C ILE A 217 -14.43 0.48 2.88
N ALA A 218 -13.37 0.27 2.13
CA ALA A 218 -12.05 0.87 2.29
C ALA A 218 -11.70 1.83 1.13
N THR A 219 -12.64 2.72 0.81
CA THR A 219 -12.53 3.71 -0.28
C THR A 219 -12.69 5.15 0.24
N PRO A 220 -11.83 5.64 1.17
CA PRO A 220 -11.99 6.96 1.80
C PRO A 220 -11.87 8.15 0.83
N SER A 221 -11.35 7.92 -0.38
CA SER A 221 -11.24 8.90 -1.46
C SER A 221 -12.34 8.80 -2.52
N ALA A 222 -13.29 7.87 -2.38
CA ALA A 222 -14.39 7.74 -3.34
C ALA A 222 -15.36 8.93 -3.25
N SER A 223 -15.91 9.33 -4.40
CA SER A 223 -16.96 10.34 -4.49
C SER A 223 -18.27 9.84 -3.87
N GLY A 224 -19.19 10.75 -3.54
CA GLY A 224 -20.51 10.36 -3.00
C GLY A 224 -21.33 9.48 -3.95
N GLU A 225 -21.17 9.67 -5.27
CA GLU A 225 -21.77 8.79 -6.29
C GLU A 225 -21.18 7.38 -6.25
N GLN A 226 -19.85 7.27 -6.16
CA GLN A 226 -19.17 5.98 -6.06
C GLN A 226 -19.54 5.23 -4.78
N ILE A 227 -19.62 5.93 -3.63
CA ILE A 227 -20.05 5.33 -2.37
C ILE A 227 -21.50 4.86 -2.49
N ARG A 228 -22.43 5.64 -3.05
CA ARG A 228 -23.81 5.20 -3.30
C ARG A 228 -23.87 3.93 -4.14
N ARG A 229 -23.09 3.87 -5.23
CA ARG A 229 -23.02 2.67 -6.07
C ARG A 229 -22.50 1.46 -5.29
N ILE A 230 -21.46 1.63 -4.47
CA ILE A 230 -20.93 0.56 -3.61
C ILE A 230 -22.00 0.08 -2.63
N VAL A 231 -22.68 1.00 -1.96
CA VAL A 231 -23.72 0.71 -0.96
C VAL A 231 -24.87 -0.08 -1.59
N ASN A 232 -25.33 0.29 -2.79
CA ASN A 232 -26.37 -0.46 -3.50
C ASN A 232 -25.98 -1.94 -3.70
N TYR A 233 -24.75 -2.21 -4.15
CA TYR A 233 -24.26 -3.59 -4.29
C TYR A 233 -24.08 -4.29 -2.93
N CYS A 234 -23.75 -3.56 -1.86
CA CYS A 234 -23.72 -4.12 -0.52
C CYS A 234 -25.13 -4.51 -0.04
N ASP A 235 -26.14 -3.66 -0.27
CA ASP A 235 -27.54 -3.90 0.11
C ASP A 235 -28.11 -5.14 -0.60
N GLU A 236 -27.77 -5.34 -1.88
CA GLU A 236 -28.14 -6.55 -2.64
C GLU A 236 -27.65 -7.86 -1.99
N THR A 237 -26.58 -7.80 -1.19
CA THR A 237 -26.03 -8.99 -0.51
C THR A 237 -26.80 -9.38 0.76
N GLY A 238 -27.59 -8.45 1.32
CA GLY A 238 -28.24 -8.61 2.63
C GLY A 238 -27.26 -8.78 3.81
N LYS A 239 -25.97 -8.49 3.63
CA LYS A 239 -24.95 -8.54 4.68
C LYS A 239 -24.72 -7.15 5.28
N PRO A 240 -24.43 -7.05 6.58
CA PRO A 240 -24.03 -5.78 7.18
C PRO A 240 -22.72 -5.27 6.55
N PHE A 241 -22.60 -3.95 6.45
CA PHE A 241 -21.42 -3.31 5.91
C PHE A 241 -21.01 -2.08 6.73
N ARG A 242 -19.70 -1.83 6.79
CA ARG A 242 -19.11 -0.68 7.49
C ARG A 242 -18.13 0.03 6.57
N THR A 243 -17.96 1.33 6.75
CA THR A 243 -17.03 2.13 5.97
C THR A 243 -15.94 2.75 6.83
N ILE A 244 -14.78 2.94 6.22
CA ILE A 244 -13.76 3.86 6.72
C ILE A 244 -14.25 5.29 6.44
N PRO A 245 -14.30 6.18 7.45
CA PRO A 245 -14.59 7.59 7.24
C PRO A 245 -13.57 8.15 6.26
N GLY A 246 -13.99 8.97 5.31
CA GLY A 246 -13.01 9.43 4.35
C GLY A 246 -12.13 10.58 4.86
N LEU A 247 -11.28 11.07 3.96
CA LEU A 247 -10.05 11.80 4.31
C LEU A 247 -10.26 13.03 5.20
N ASP A 248 -11.36 13.77 5.04
CA ASP A 248 -11.72 14.94 5.84
C ASP A 248 -11.90 14.64 7.34
N ARG A 249 -12.27 13.40 7.68
CA ARG A 249 -12.51 12.96 9.06
C ARG A 249 -11.35 12.13 9.64
N LEU A 250 -10.29 11.91 8.87
CA LEU A 250 -9.10 11.18 9.33
C LEU A 250 -8.06 12.16 9.88
N ILE A 251 -8.18 12.49 11.18
CA ILE A 251 -7.33 13.46 11.90
C ILE A 251 -5.83 13.23 11.66
N ASP A 252 -5.36 11.98 11.63
CA ASP A 252 -3.94 11.64 11.41
C ASP A 252 -3.65 11.03 10.02
N GLY A 253 -4.65 10.99 9.12
CA GLY A 253 -4.56 10.26 7.84
C GLY A 253 -4.42 8.72 7.99
N ARG A 254 -4.38 8.21 9.23
CA ARG A 254 -4.21 6.78 9.53
C ARG A 254 -5.55 6.05 9.52
N VAL A 255 -5.62 5.02 8.68
CA VAL A 255 -6.70 4.04 8.64
C VAL A 255 -6.48 3.04 9.77
N THR A 256 -7.48 2.91 10.64
CA THR A 256 -7.47 1.89 11.70
C THR A 256 -8.80 1.13 11.77
N VAL A 257 -8.78 -0.13 12.20
CA VAL A 257 -9.99 -0.98 12.30
C VAL A 257 -11.01 -0.39 13.29
N ASN A 258 -10.54 0.26 14.36
CA ASN A 258 -11.41 0.94 15.35
C ASN A 258 -12.19 2.13 14.78
N LYS A 259 -11.86 2.60 13.57
CA LYS A 259 -12.59 3.69 12.89
C LYS A 259 -13.70 3.19 11.96
N LEU A 260 -13.87 1.87 11.81
CA LEU A 260 -14.99 1.31 11.05
C LEU A 260 -16.32 1.70 11.69
N ARG A 261 -17.20 2.31 10.90
CA ARG A 261 -18.54 2.73 11.33
C ARG A 261 -19.59 2.42 10.26
N GLU A 262 -20.85 2.52 10.64
CA GLU A 262 -21.95 2.47 9.67
C GLU A 262 -21.85 3.63 8.68
N VAL A 263 -22.32 3.38 7.46
CA VAL A 263 -22.40 4.39 6.40
C VAL A 263 -23.47 5.41 6.80
N GLN A 264 -23.12 6.69 6.79
CA GLN A 264 -24.03 7.77 7.12
C GLN A 264 -24.42 8.55 5.87
N ILE A 265 -25.50 9.33 5.97
CA ILE A 265 -26.02 10.16 4.86
C ILE A 265 -24.92 11.10 4.33
N GLU A 266 -24.05 11.62 5.20
CA GLU A 266 -22.97 12.53 4.80
C GLU A 266 -21.93 11.85 3.90
N ASP A 267 -21.73 10.53 4.02
CA ASP A 267 -20.82 9.78 3.15
C ASP A 267 -21.37 9.68 1.71
N LEU A 268 -22.70 9.64 1.57
CA LEU A 268 -23.40 9.61 0.29
C LEU A 268 -23.44 10.98 -0.39
N LEU A 269 -23.47 12.05 0.40
CA LEU A 269 -23.56 13.45 -0.04
C LEU A 269 -22.21 14.09 -0.39
N ARG A 270 -21.09 13.38 -0.17
CA ARG A 270 -19.73 13.88 -0.44
C ARG A 270 -19.64 14.60 -1.79
N ARG A 271 -19.48 15.93 -1.74
CA ARG A 271 -19.21 16.75 -2.92
C ARG A 271 -17.85 16.39 -3.48
N GLU A 272 -17.74 16.28 -4.79
CA GLU A 272 -16.44 16.13 -5.43
C GLU A 272 -15.57 17.36 -5.13
N PRO A 273 -14.27 17.19 -4.83
CA PRO A 273 -13.36 18.30 -4.77
C PRO A 273 -13.36 18.99 -6.14
N VAL A 274 -13.71 20.28 -6.17
CA VAL A 274 -13.71 21.07 -7.41
C VAL A 274 -12.29 21.12 -7.95
N ARG A 275 -12.08 20.61 -9.18
CA ARG A 275 -10.81 20.78 -9.90
C ARG A 275 -10.72 22.22 -10.39
N LEU A 276 -9.90 23.03 -9.72
CA LEU A 276 -9.63 24.41 -10.11
C LEU A 276 -8.75 24.45 -11.36
N ASP A 277 -9.15 25.22 -12.37
CA ASP A 277 -8.32 25.49 -13.55
C ASP A 277 -7.24 26.53 -13.20
N MET A 278 -6.10 26.03 -12.73
CA MET A 278 -4.98 26.86 -12.30
C MET A 278 -4.46 27.79 -13.39
N LYS A 279 -4.51 27.41 -14.67
CA LYS A 279 -4.02 28.24 -15.78
C LYS A 279 -4.94 29.42 -16.06
N SER A 280 -6.24 29.22 -15.91
CA SER A 280 -7.22 30.30 -16.03
C SER A 280 -7.11 31.28 -14.87
N ILE A 281 -6.92 30.78 -13.64
CA ILE A 281 -6.72 31.63 -12.45
C ILE A 281 -5.43 32.44 -12.54
N GLU A 282 -4.32 31.81 -12.94
CA GLU A 282 -3.04 32.50 -13.13
C GLU A 282 -3.18 33.66 -14.12
N ARG A 283 -3.73 33.40 -15.31
CA ARG A 283 -3.95 34.43 -16.34
C ARG A 283 -4.85 35.57 -15.87
N PHE A 284 -5.79 35.28 -14.98
CA PHE A 284 -6.70 36.28 -14.42
C PHE A 284 -6.01 37.19 -13.40
N LEU A 285 -4.99 36.71 -12.67
CA LEU A 285 -4.36 37.44 -11.56
C LEU A 285 -3.00 38.06 -11.90
N THR A 286 -2.27 37.49 -12.85
CA THR A 286 -0.94 37.98 -13.23
C THR A 286 -0.99 39.44 -13.69
N GLY A 287 -0.13 40.28 -13.11
CA GLY A 287 -0.01 41.70 -13.46
C GLY A 287 -1.17 42.59 -12.99
N ARG A 288 -2.15 42.07 -12.23
CA ARG A 288 -3.26 42.87 -11.71
C ARG A 288 -3.01 43.41 -10.32
N SER A 289 -3.68 44.53 -9.99
CA SER A 289 -3.81 45.02 -8.61
C SER A 289 -4.91 44.23 -7.90
N VAL A 290 -4.58 43.53 -6.82
CA VAL A 290 -5.49 42.62 -6.11
C VAL A 290 -5.67 43.07 -4.66
N LEU A 291 -6.90 43.34 -4.25
CA LEU A 291 -7.26 43.62 -2.85
C LEU A 291 -7.86 42.36 -2.21
N VAL A 292 -7.34 41.97 -1.06
CA VAL A 292 -7.90 40.90 -0.22
C VAL A 292 -8.34 41.52 1.10
N THR A 293 -9.65 41.51 1.39
CA THR A 293 -10.19 41.91 2.70
C THR A 293 -10.28 40.70 3.62
N GLY A 294 -10.12 40.87 4.93
CA GLY A 294 -10.02 39.75 5.87
C GLY A 294 -8.73 38.93 5.67
N ALA A 295 -7.65 39.60 5.26
CA ALA A 295 -6.39 38.97 4.85
C ALA A 295 -5.66 38.19 5.96
N GLY A 296 -5.85 38.56 7.23
CA GLY A 296 -5.32 37.84 8.39
C GLY A 296 -6.15 36.61 8.76
N GLY A 297 -7.36 36.47 8.21
CA GLY A 297 -8.21 35.30 8.43
C GLY A 297 -7.66 34.03 7.78
N SER A 298 -8.13 32.87 8.23
CA SER A 298 -7.72 31.56 7.67
C SER A 298 -7.99 31.39 6.17
N ILE A 299 -9.04 32.02 5.63
CA ILE A 299 -9.31 32.02 4.18
C ILE A 299 -8.49 33.10 3.48
N GLY A 300 -8.52 34.33 4.00
CA GLY A 300 -7.81 35.46 3.40
C GLY A 300 -6.30 35.22 3.29
N SER A 301 -5.67 34.68 4.32
CA SER A 301 -4.24 34.37 4.32
C SER A 301 -3.85 33.35 3.26
N GLU A 302 -4.68 32.32 3.04
CA GLU A 302 -4.45 31.36 1.97
C GLU A 302 -4.66 31.99 0.58
N ILE A 303 -5.69 32.82 0.40
CA ILE A 303 -5.88 33.59 -0.83
C ILE A 303 -4.67 34.49 -1.10
N CYS A 304 -4.15 35.21 -0.10
CA CYS A 304 -2.95 36.03 -0.22
C CYS A 304 -1.74 35.21 -0.69
N ARG A 305 -1.50 34.02 -0.12
CA ARG A 305 -0.42 33.11 -0.55
C ARG A 305 -0.58 32.70 -2.01
N GLN A 306 -1.79 32.31 -2.42
CA GLN A 306 -2.05 31.86 -3.79
C GLN A 306 -1.91 33.01 -4.79
N VAL A 307 -2.52 34.16 -4.50
CA VAL A 307 -2.42 35.36 -5.34
C VAL A 307 -0.95 35.75 -5.53
N MET A 308 -0.15 35.80 -4.46
CA MET A 308 1.26 36.18 -4.53
C MET A 308 2.08 35.27 -5.47
N ARG A 309 1.76 33.97 -5.54
CA ARG A 309 2.43 33.00 -6.43
C ARG A 309 2.15 33.26 -7.92
N PHE A 310 1.02 33.86 -8.27
CA PHE A 310 0.65 34.15 -9.66
C PHE A 310 1.21 35.49 -10.18
N GLY A 311 2.05 36.17 -9.39
CA GLY A 311 2.75 37.38 -9.81
C GLY A 311 1.82 38.58 -10.04
N PRO A 312 1.05 39.04 -9.04
CA PRO A 312 0.23 40.23 -9.16
C PRO A 312 1.12 41.47 -9.31
N ARG A 313 0.59 42.56 -9.84
CA ARG A 313 1.29 43.85 -9.85
C ARG A 313 1.44 44.38 -8.42
N VAL A 314 0.37 44.31 -7.64
CA VAL A 314 0.36 44.64 -6.21
C VAL A 314 -0.70 43.80 -5.50
N LEU A 315 -0.37 43.30 -4.31
CA LEU A 315 -1.29 42.63 -3.39
C LEU A 315 -1.53 43.56 -2.19
N ILE A 316 -2.76 44.05 -2.07
CA ILE A 316 -3.24 44.86 -0.95
C ILE A 316 -3.97 43.94 0.02
N MET A 317 -3.52 43.88 1.26
CA MET A 317 -4.08 43.07 2.33
C MET A 317 -4.75 43.99 3.35
N LEU A 318 -6.07 43.90 3.47
CA LEU A 318 -6.87 44.67 4.43
C LEU A 318 -7.40 43.73 5.51
N ASP A 319 -7.16 44.06 6.78
CA ASP A 319 -7.77 43.38 7.91
C ASP A 319 -7.90 44.31 9.13
N GLN A 320 -8.85 44.03 10.01
CA GLN A 320 -8.99 44.68 11.32
C GLN A 320 -8.06 44.04 12.37
N ALA A 321 -7.72 42.75 12.20
CA ALA A 321 -6.91 41.99 13.13
C ALA A 321 -5.41 42.27 12.88
N GLU A 322 -4.86 43.19 13.67
CA GLU A 322 -3.48 43.66 13.53
C GLU A 322 -2.43 42.56 13.59
N SER A 323 -2.49 41.71 14.62
CA SER A 323 -1.48 40.65 14.79
C SER A 323 -1.53 39.61 13.66
N ALA A 324 -2.73 39.22 13.21
CA ALA A 324 -2.89 38.24 12.13
C ALA A 324 -2.44 38.82 10.77
N LEU A 325 -2.70 40.11 10.52
CA LEU A 325 -2.24 40.78 9.32
C LEU A 325 -0.71 40.92 9.29
N PHE A 326 -0.10 41.23 10.43
CA PHE A 326 1.35 41.30 10.57
C PHE A 326 2.03 39.95 10.31
N GLU A 327 1.45 38.85 10.81
CA GLU A 327 1.98 37.50 10.60
C GLU A 327 2.03 37.13 9.11
N ILE A 328 0.92 37.33 8.38
CA ILE A 328 0.86 37.01 6.96
C ILE A 328 1.74 37.95 6.12
N GLU A 329 1.85 39.23 6.50
CA GLU A 329 2.75 40.16 5.83
C GLU A 329 4.21 39.74 5.98
N ARG A 330 4.65 39.39 7.20
CA ARG A 330 6.01 38.87 7.43
C ARG A 330 6.28 37.54 6.74
N GLU A 331 5.27 36.72 6.55
CA GLU A 331 5.35 35.49 5.78
C GLU A 331 5.62 35.82 4.30
N LEU A 332 4.80 36.70 3.72
CA LEU A 332 4.79 36.96 2.28
C LEU A 332 5.89 37.90 1.81
N ILE A 333 6.36 38.83 2.65
CA ILE A 333 7.40 39.79 2.27
C ILE A 333 8.72 39.12 1.88
N ARG A 334 8.96 37.89 2.36
CA ARG A 334 10.13 37.08 2.00
C ARG A 334 10.13 36.64 0.53
N TYR A 335 8.98 36.66 -0.12
CA TYR A 335 8.80 36.28 -1.52
C TYR A 335 8.70 37.51 -2.44
N VAL A 336 8.92 38.71 -1.91
CA VAL A 336 8.82 39.98 -2.65
C VAL A 336 10.22 40.54 -2.86
N GLU A 337 10.69 40.52 -4.11
CA GLU A 337 11.98 41.13 -4.48
C GLU A 337 11.88 42.64 -4.71
N VAL A 338 10.67 43.14 -5.04
CA VAL A 338 10.43 44.54 -5.42
C VAL A 338 9.60 45.25 -4.35
N PRO A 339 10.12 46.31 -3.70
CA PRO A 339 9.37 47.11 -2.74
C PRO A 339 8.04 47.61 -3.32
N GLY A 340 6.96 47.55 -2.52
CA GLY A 340 5.63 48.07 -2.91
C GLY A 340 4.71 47.09 -3.63
N ARG A 341 5.13 45.84 -3.91
CA ARG A 341 4.23 44.79 -4.43
C ARG A 341 3.34 44.13 -3.37
N LEU A 342 3.62 44.36 -2.10
CA LEU A 342 2.84 43.88 -0.96
C LEU A 342 2.53 45.07 -0.05
N VAL A 343 1.26 45.27 0.26
CA VAL A 343 0.79 46.39 1.07
C VAL A 343 -0.17 45.87 2.14
N ALA A 344 0.21 45.95 3.40
CA ALA A 344 -0.68 45.70 4.53
C ALA A 344 -1.38 47.00 4.95
N LYS A 345 -2.70 46.95 5.12
CA LYS A 345 -3.53 48.05 5.63
C LYS A 345 -4.40 47.53 6.77
N ILE A 346 -4.28 48.18 7.92
CA ILE A 346 -5.24 48.00 9.01
C ILE A 346 -6.46 48.84 8.72
N GLY A 347 -7.63 48.22 8.72
CA GLY A 347 -8.88 48.90 8.46
C GLY A 347 -10.08 47.97 8.49
N ASP A 348 -11.23 48.58 8.74
CA ASP A 348 -12.52 47.90 8.74
C ASP A 348 -13.18 48.05 7.37
N VAL A 349 -13.81 46.98 6.87
CA VAL A 349 -14.57 47.01 5.62
C VAL A 349 -15.80 47.94 5.71
N TYR A 350 -16.21 48.34 6.91
CA TYR A 350 -17.24 49.38 7.08
C TYR A 350 -16.70 50.80 6.93
N ASP A 351 -15.39 51.00 7.02
CA ASP A 351 -14.80 52.33 6.87
C ASP A 351 -14.69 52.69 5.39
N ARG A 352 -15.75 53.32 4.91
CA ARG A 352 -15.84 53.81 3.54
C ARG A 352 -14.70 54.77 3.19
N GLY A 353 -14.23 55.60 4.12
CA GLY A 353 -13.11 56.50 3.87
C GLY A 353 -11.80 55.74 3.68
N CYS A 354 -11.55 54.73 4.51
CA CYS A 354 -10.40 53.83 4.36
C CYS A 354 -10.44 53.11 2.99
N LEU A 355 -11.60 52.57 2.61
CA LEU A 355 -11.78 51.91 1.32
C LEU A 355 -11.60 52.88 0.15
N GLU A 356 -12.19 54.07 0.19
CA GLU A 356 -12.05 55.09 -0.85
C GLU A 356 -10.57 55.46 -1.06
N LEU A 357 -9.79 55.61 0.01
CA LEU A 357 -8.34 55.84 -0.06
C LEU A 357 -7.59 54.68 -0.71
N ILE A 358 -7.92 53.43 -0.36
CA ILE A 358 -7.29 52.24 -0.95
C ILE A 358 -7.62 52.16 -2.45
N PHE A 359 -8.88 52.38 -2.82
CA PHE A 359 -9.33 52.33 -4.20
C PHE A 359 -8.75 53.47 -5.04
N SER A 360 -8.60 54.67 -4.47
CA SER A 360 -7.98 55.80 -5.17
C SER A 360 -6.47 55.66 -5.30
N GLN A 361 -5.79 55.06 -4.32
CA GLN A 361 -4.33 54.96 -4.32
C GLN A 361 -3.83 53.77 -5.14
N TYR A 362 -4.46 52.61 -5.02
CA TYR A 362 -3.94 51.35 -5.57
C TYR A 362 -4.76 50.80 -6.74
N HIS A 363 -5.93 51.38 -7.03
CA HIS A 363 -6.82 51.00 -8.13
C HIS A 363 -6.96 49.47 -8.29
N PRO A 364 -7.50 48.76 -7.27
CA PRO A 364 -7.64 47.31 -7.33
C PRO A 364 -8.55 46.90 -8.48
N GLU A 365 -8.07 45.96 -9.29
CA GLU A 365 -8.79 45.39 -10.44
C GLU A 365 -9.56 44.13 -10.05
N VAL A 366 -9.11 43.47 -8.99
CA VAL A 366 -9.73 42.25 -8.44
C VAL A 366 -9.85 42.43 -6.93
N VAL A 367 -11.03 42.14 -6.40
CA VAL A 367 -11.30 42.17 -4.96
C VAL A 367 -11.73 40.79 -4.49
N PHE A 368 -10.98 40.21 -3.56
CA PHE A 368 -11.39 39.04 -2.81
C PHE A 368 -11.96 39.49 -1.46
N HIS A 369 -13.27 39.37 -1.30
CA HIS A 369 -13.93 39.69 -0.05
C HIS A 369 -13.91 38.49 0.91
N CYS A 370 -12.87 38.39 1.75
CA CYS A 370 -12.73 37.31 2.74
C CYS A 370 -12.98 37.77 4.18
N ALA A 371 -13.43 39.02 4.38
CA ALA A 371 -13.79 39.55 5.70
C ALA A 371 -15.13 39.00 6.23
N ALA A 372 -15.97 38.42 5.35
CA ALA A 372 -17.27 37.87 5.70
C ALA A 372 -17.21 36.76 6.77
N TYR A 373 -18.17 36.77 7.69
CA TYR A 373 -18.31 35.74 8.72
C TYR A 373 -18.85 34.44 8.12
N LYS A 374 -18.09 33.36 8.33
CA LYS A 374 -18.30 32.05 7.70
C LYS A 374 -18.93 30.97 8.60
N HIS A 375 -18.97 31.17 9.92
CA HIS A 375 -19.44 30.16 10.86
C HIS A 375 -20.95 30.29 11.11
N VAL A 376 -21.75 29.69 10.23
CA VAL A 376 -23.22 29.83 10.21
C VAL A 376 -23.86 29.58 11.59
N PRO A 377 -23.60 28.47 12.31
CA PRO A 377 -24.24 28.23 13.61
C PRO A 377 -23.95 29.30 14.67
N LEU A 378 -22.76 29.92 14.63
CA LEU A 378 -22.42 31.01 15.54
C LEU A 378 -23.13 32.30 15.13
N MET A 379 -23.29 32.54 13.83
CA MET A 379 -23.90 33.74 13.28
C MET A 379 -25.43 33.75 13.37
N GLU A 380 -26.07 32.58 13.50
CA GLU A 380 -27.51 32.48 13.78
C GLU A 380 -27.92 33.20 15.08
N PHE A 381 -27.03 33.25 16.08
CA PHE A 381 -27.24 34.00 17.31
C PHE A 381 -26.71 35.45 17.26
N ASN A 382 -25.99 35.82 16.20
CA ASN A 382 -25.34 37.11 16.01
C ASN A 382 -25.79 37.78 14.69
N VAL A 383 -27.08 37.69 14.40
CA VAL A 383 -27.68 38.07 13.11
C VAL A 383 -27.34 39.51 12.69
N ARG A 384 -27.33 40.45 13.66
CA ARG A 384 -26.97 41.86 13.39
C ARG A 384 -25.56 41.98 12.82
N GLU A 385 -24.58 41.32 13.43
CA GLU A 385 -23.18 41.39 12.98
C GLU A 385 -22.97 40.61 11.69
N ALA A 386 -23.70 39.50 11.49
CA ALA A 386 -23.70 38.76 10.23
C ALA A 386 -24.24 39.60 9.05
N LEU A 387 -25.36 40.30 9.24
CA LEU A 387 -25.93 41.21 8.24
C LEU A 387 -25.01 42.40 8.00
N ARG A 388 -24.52 43.02 9.06
CA ARG A 388 -23.61 44.16 8.95
C ARG A 388 -22.40 43.77 8.11
N ASN A 389 -21.70 42.68 8.45
CA ASN A 389 -20.46 42.30 7.78
C ASN A 389 -20.65 41.78 6.37
N ASN A 390 -21.55 40.80 6.22
CA ASN A 390 -21.67 40.06 4.97
C ASN A 390 -22.56 40.78 3.94
N VAL A 391 -23.32 41.81 4.34
CA VAL A 391 -24.21 42.56 3.42
C VAL A 391 -23.75 44.01 3.28
N LEU A 392 -23.48 44.73 4.38
CA LEU A 392 -23.06 46.14 4.28
C LEU A 392 -21.56 46.30 4.02
N GLY A 393 -20.75 45.31 4.37
CA GLY A 393 -19.31 45.30 4.13
C GLY A 393 -18.88 44.71 2.77
N THR A 394 -19.83 44.14 2.01
CA THR A 394 -19.63 43.62 0.64
C THR A 394 -20.15 44.63 -0.37
#